data_AF-A0A351X8G0-F1
#
_entry.id   AF-A0A351X8G0-F1
#
_cell.length_a   1.000
_cell.length_b   1.000
_cell.length_c   1.000
_cell.angle_alpha   90.00
_cell.angle_beta   90.00
_cell.angle_gamma   90.00
#
_symmetry.space_group_name_H-M   'P 1'
#
loop_
_entity.id
_entity.type
_entity.pdbx_description
1 polymer ?
#
loop_
_entity_poly.entity_id
_entity_poly.type
_entity_poly.pdbx_seq_one_letter_code
_entity_poly.pdbx_strand_id
1 'polypeptide(L)'
;MEQFRKKQRKNKKILNILLIISAVYMFLYIGAEPILAKQFGGVITMISAYIAYALILASLIMLFIYTSKYSKCDKYLEAIEYELSDAGYYFTSRTEKTPEQYLDVMREDLVNHGFDIKSNIEIDGFEFDLRAVKGKEYIYIVCVDDVDKNDVIAYQESAIYDVTATMLKRKGNAVVVFISNKVQESAVELSKVITPIDKKERMLFSNAIVELDTGRCYFLGNKPAKSQQMIANYVMNCEIPIKDKYIGKEKLPYQHRLKEHMNDFNLKDYNNGTFSAH
;
A
#
# COMPACT_ATOMS: atom_id res chain seq x y z
N MET A 1 8.43 14.69 -9.30
CA MET A 1 7.28 13.74 -9.34
C MET A 1 5.91 14.38 -9.63
N GLU A 2 5.53 15.49 -8.98
CA GLU A 2 4.15 16.06 -9.08
C GLU A 2 3.68 16.36 -10.51
N GLN A 3 4.53 16.98 -11.34
CA GLN A 3 4.18 17.28 -12.73
C GLN A 3 3.94 16.01 -13.57
N PHE A 4 4.78 14.99 -13.36
CA PHE A 4 4.64 13.70 -14.00
C PHE A 4 3.31 13.04 -13.61
N ARG A 5 2.97 13.08 -12.31
CA ARG A 5 1.71 12.53 -11.79
C ARG A 5 0.47 13.27 -12.28
N LYS A 6 0.53 14.60 -12.37
CA LYS A 6 -0.55 15.41 -12.95
C LYS A 6 -0.82 15.00 -14.41
N LYS A 7 0.23 14.81 -15.21
CA LYS A 7 0.11 14.35 -16.60
C LYS A 7 -0.45 12.92 -16.68
N GLN A 8 0.02 12.03 -15.82
CA GLN A 8 -0.47 10.65 -15.74
C GLN A 8 -1.97 10.60 -15.40
N ARG A 9 -2.40 11.30 -14.33
CA ARG A 9 -3.81 11.36 -13.91
C ARG A 9 -4.70 11.98 -14.99
N LYS A 10 -4.21 13.02 -15.70
CA LYS A 10 -4.92 13.61 -16.85
C LYS A 10 -5.11 12.57 -17.97
N ASN A 11 -4.05 11.86 -18.36
CA ASN A 11 -4.12 10.86 -19.41
C ASN A 11 -5.03 9.67 -19.02
N LYS A 12 -5.00 9.24 -17.75
CA LYS A 12 -5.92 8.21 -17.23
C LYS A 12 -7.38 8.64 -17.31
N LYS A 13 -7.69 9.91 -16.97
CA LYS A 13 -9.04 10.48 -17.11
C LYS A 13 -9.49 10.50 -18.57
N ILE A 14 -8.64 10.96 -19.49
CA ILE A 14 -8.96 10.99 -20.93
C ILE A 14 -9.23 9.58 -21.45
N LEU A 15 -8.38 8.61 -21.10
CA LEU A 15 -8.57 7.20 -21.46
C LEU A 15 -9.93 6.67 -20.94
N ASN A 16 -10.26 6.90 -19.67
CA ASN A 16 -11.52 6.44 -19.10
C ASN A 16 -12.75 7.06 -19.78
N ILE A 17 -12.72 8.37 -20.05
CA ILE A 17 -13.82 9.07 -20.75
C ILE A 17 -13.98 8.50 -22.16
N LEU A 18 -12.87 8.31 -22.88
CA LEU A 18 -12.87 7.78 -24.23
C LEU A 18 -13.42 6.33 -24.27
N LEU A 19 -13.04 5.50 -23.30
CA LEU A 19 -13.57 4.14 -23.15
C LEU A 19 -15.09 4.14 -22.86
N ILE A 20 -15.56 5.04 -22.00
CA ILE A 20 -16.99 5.18 -21.69
C ILE A 20 -17.76 5.61 -22.95
N ILE A 21 -17.29 6.64 -23.65
CA ILE A 21 -17.91 7.12 -24.89
C ILE A 21 -17.94 6.02 -25.94
N SER A 22 -16.83 5.29 -26.11
CA SER A 22 -16.74 4.19 -27.08
C SER A 22 -17.69 3.04 -26.72
N ALA A 23 -17.80 2.68 -25.44
CA ALA A 23 -18.73 1.65 -24.98
C ALA A 23 -20.19 2.07 -25.20
N VAL A 24 -20.57 3.28 -24.77
CA VAL A 24 -21.94 3.81 -24.97
C VAL A 24 -22.28 3.86 -26.45
N TYR A 25 -21.37 4.35 -27.29
CA TYR A 25 -21.58 4.39 -28.73
C TYR A 25 -21.77 2.99 -29.33
N MET A 26 -20.96 2.00 -28.92
CA MET A 26 -21.12 0.62 -29.38
C MET A 26 -22.48 0.04 -28.97
N PHE A 27 -22.93 0.23 -27.74
CA PHE A 27 -24.23 -0.28 -27.29
C PHE A 27 -25.38 0.37 -28.07
N LEU A 28 -25.33 1.69 -28.30
CA LEU A 28 -26.32 2.39 -29.11
C LEU A 28 -26.29 1.92 -30.57
N TYR A 29 -25.10 1.73 -31.15
CA TYR A 29 -24.94 1.26 -32.52
C TYR A 29 -25.52 -0.14 -32.69
N ILE A 30 -25.20 -1.10 -31.83
CA ILE A 30 -25.74 -2.47 -31.89
C ILE A 30 -27.28 -2.47 -31.81
N GLY A 31 -27.86 -1.62 -30.97
CA GLY A 31 -29.32 -1.49 -30.85
C GLY A 31 -29.97 -0.79 -32.05
N ALA A 32 -29.30 0.20 -32.64
CA ALA A 32 -29.83 1.00 -33.75
C ALA A 32 -29.53 0.41 -35.14
N GLU A 33 -28.54 -0.46 -35.27
CA GLU A 33 -28.12 -1.13 -36.51
C GLU A 33 -29.30 -1.68 -37.34
N PRO A 34 -30.26 -2.45 -36.78
CA PRO A 34 -31.38 -2.97 -37.57
C PRO A 34 -32.34 -1.88 -38.08
N ILE A 35 -32.42 -0.73 -37.41
CA ILE A 35 -33.26 0.42 -37.80
C ILE A 35 -32.54 1.24 -38.87
N LEU A 36 -31.25 1.52 -38.65
CA LEU A 36 -30.38 2.24 -39.58
C LEU A 36 -30.28 1.53 -40.93
N ALA A 37 -30.13 0.21 -40.91
CA ALA A 37 -30.09 -0.62 -42.12
C ALA A 37 -31.41 -0.58 -42.90
N LYS A 38 -32.56 -0.55 -42.20
CA LYS A 38 -33.90 -0.54 -42.81
C LYS A 38 -34.34 0.83 -43.33
N GLN A 39 -34.06 1.92 -42.61
CA GLN A 39 -34.60 3.25 -42.93
C GLN A 39 -33.63 4.14 -43.71
N PHE A 40 -32.33 4.00 -43.49
CA PHE A 40 -31.31 4.95 -43.96
C PHE A 40 -30.32 4.32 -44.96
N GLY A 41 -30.48 3.03 -45.24
CA GLY A 41 -29.71 2.29 -46.25
C GLY A 41 -28.29 1.92 -45.81
N GLY A 42 -27.58 1.20 -46.70
CA GLY A 42 -26.25 0.64 -46.40
C GLY A 42 -25.17 1.69 -46.17
N VAL A 43 -25.27 2.87 -46.80
CA VAL A 43 -24.26 3.94 -46.69
C VAL A 43 -24.20 4.53 -45.27
N ILE A 44 -25.35 4.82 -44.66
CA ILE A 44 -25.43 5.40 -43.31
C ILE A 44 -25.02 4.37 -42.24
N THR A 45 -25.37 3.10 -42.46
CA THR A 45 -24.95 1.98 -41.61
C THR A 45 -23.42 1.79 -41.67
N MET A 46 -22.83 1.92 -42.85
CA MET A 46 -21.38 1.84 -43.06
C MET A 46 -20.62 3.01 -42.40
N ILE A 47 -21.11 4.25 -42.53
CA ILE A 47 -20.51 5.42 -41.87
C ILE A 47 -20.51 5.23 -40.35
N SER A 48 -21.61 4.75 -39.78
CA SER A 48 -21.74 4.49 -38.34
C SER A 48 -20.77 3.39 -37.87
N ALA A 49 -20.56 2.35 -38.67
CA ALA A 49 -19.56 1.32 -38.39
C ALA A 49 -18.13 1.89 -38.39
N TYR A 50 -17.78 2.76 -39.36
CA TYR A 50 -16.46 3.39 -39.41
C TYR A 50 -16.20 4.30 -38.20
N ILE A 51 -17.22 5.00 -37.71
CA ILE A 51 -17.10 5.79 -36.47
C ILE A 51 -16.82 4.87 -35.28
N ALA A 52 -17.50 3.73 -35.18
CA ALA A 52 -17.22 2.74 -34.13
C ALA A 52 -15.76 2.23 -34.20
N TYR A 53 -15.28 1.86 -35.39
CA TYR A 53 -13.90 1.41 -35.58
C TYR A 53 -12.87 2.50 -35.25
N ALA A 54 -13.14 3.75 -35.63
CA ALA A 54 -12.26 4.87 -35.27
C ALA A 54 -12.18 5.09 -33.75
N LEU A 55 -13.30 4.97 -33.03
CA LEU A 55 -13.35 5.08 -31.57
C LEU A 55 -12.59 3.94 -30.87
N ILE A 56 -12.74 2.70 -31.37
CA ILE A 56 -11.99 1.55 -30.87
C ILE A 56 -10.49 1.74 -31.11
N LEU A 57 -10.09 2.15 -32.31
CA LEU A 57 -8.69 2.37 -32.65
C LEU A 57 -8.07 3.47 -31.78
N ALA A 58 -8.77 4.59 -31.60
CA ALA A 58 -8.34 5.67 -30.70
C ALA A 58 -8.19 5.16 -29.26
N SER A 59 -9.11 4.29 -28.80
CA SER A 59 -9.04 3.68 -27.47
C SER A 59 -7.84 2.78 -27.31
N LEU A 60 -7.54 1.94 -28.31
CA LEU A 60 -6.37 1.07 -28.31
C LEU A 60 -5.06 1.87 -28.32
N ILE A 61 -4.96 2.92 -29.15
CA ILE A 61 -3.79 3.80 -29.19
C ILE A 61 -3.57 4.47 -27.83
N MET A 62 -4.62 5.04 -27.23
CA MET A 62 -4.52 5.67 -25.92
C MET A 62 -4.16 4.68 -24.82
N LEU A 63 -4.74 3.48 -24.86
CA LEU A 63 -4.43 2.41 -23.92
C LEU A 63 -2.96 1.99 -24.06
N PHE A 64 -2.45 1.84 -25.28
CA PHE A 64 -1.05 1.52 -25.55
C PHE A 64 -0.09 2.60 -25.05
N ILE A 65 -0.38 3.88 -25.31
CA ILE A 65 0.44 5.00 -24.81
C ILE A 65 0.43 5.03 -23.29
N TYR A 66 -0.73 4.80 -22.66
CA TYR A 66 -0.83 4.79 -21.21
C TYR A 66 -0.06 3.63 -20.60
N THR A 67 -0.26 2.41 -21.10
CA THR A 67 0.37 1.21 -20.53
C THR A 67 1.88 1.18 -20.75
N SER A 68 2.35 1.55 -21.94
CA SER A 68 3.78 1.59 -22.26
C SER A 68 4.55 2.60 -21.39
N LYS A 69 3.93 3.74 -21.08
CA LYS A 69 4.61 4.86 -20.42
C LYS A 69 4.41 4.92 -18.90
N TYR A 70 3.23 4.54 -18.40
CA TYR A 70 2.84 4.83 -17.02
C TYR A 70 2.54 3.59 -16.19
N SER A 71 2.18 2.45 -16.80
CA SER A 71 1.72 1.28 -16.03
C SER A 71 2.79 0.71 -15.10
N LYS A 72 4.07 0.83 -15.43
CA LYS A 72 5.17 0.28 -14.62
C LYS A 72 5.41 1.06 -13.34
N CYS A 73 5.30 2.39 -13.40
CA CYS A 73 5.59 3.27 -12.26
C CYS A 73 4.33 3.71 -11.49
N ASP A 74 3.11 3.42 -11.96
CA ASP A 74 1.87 3.91 -11.33
C ASP A 74 1.77 3.53 -9.86
N LYS A 75 1.93 2.22 -9.56
CA LYS A 75 1.87 1.67 -8.21
C LYS A 75 2.99 2.18 -7.32
N TYR A 76 4.21 2.26 -7.87
CA TYR A 76 5.38 2.76 -7.15
C TYR A 76 5.15 4.21 -6.69
N LEU A 77 4.76 5.08 -7.63
CA LEU A 77 4.48 6.48 -7.32
C LEU A 77 3.26 6.63 -6.40
N GLU A 78 2.33 5.66 -6.41
CA GLU A 78 1.14 5.70 -5.54
C GLU A 78 1.50 5.39 -4.10
N ALA A 79 2.38 4.39 -3.89
CA ALA A 79 2.93 4.10 -2.58
C ALA A 79 3.64 5.33 -1.98
N ILE A 80 4.48 6.00 -2.78
CA ILE A 80 5.19 7.21 -2.34
C ILE A 80 4.24 8.39 -2.09
N GLU A 81 3.17 8.54 -2.87
CA GLU A 81 2.14 9.55 -2.60
C GLU A 81 1.45 9.32 -1.26
N TYR A 82 1.15 8.06 -0.92
CA TYR A 82 0.63 7.71 0.40
C TYR A 82 1.63 8.09 1.49
N GLU A 83 2.89 7.67 1.39
CA GLU A 83 3.93 7.99 2.38
C GLU A 83 4.13 9.49 2.59
N LEU A 84 4.21 10.28 1.50
CA LEU A 84 4.39 11.73 1.58
C LEU A 84 3.16 12.44 2.15
N SER A 85 1.96 11.92 1.89
CA SER A 85 0.72 12.49 2.42
C SER A 85 0.39 12.01 3.84
N ASP A 86 1.05 10.97 4.33
CA ASP A 86 0.78 10.35 5.63
C ASP A 86 1.21 11.22 6.83
N ALA A 87 0.56 11.04 7.97
CA ALA A 87 1.02 11.68 9.20
C ALA A 87 2.45 11.22 9.53
N GLY A 88 3.28 12.08 10.13
CA GLY A 88 4.62 11.66 10.54
C GLY A 88 4.56 10.48 11.50
N TYR A 89 3.69 10.58 12.50
CA TYR A 89 3.44 9.58 13.52
C TYR A 89 1.99 9.61 13.96
N TYR A 90 1.60 8.57 14.67
CA TYR A 90 0.32 8.47 15.37
C TYR A 90 0.56 8.33 16.87
N PHE A 91 -0.43 8.61 17.70
CA PHE A 91 -0.37 8.34 19.13
C PHE A 91 -1.14 7.08 19.46
N THR A 92 -0.53 6.18 20.23
CA THR A 92 -1.25 5.05 20.80
C THR A 92 -2.24 5.54 21.87
N SER A 93 -3.38 4.85 22.03
CA SER A 93 -4.27 5.08 23.16
C SER A 93 -3.89 4.24 24.38
N ARG A 94 -2.89 3.37 24.23
CA ARG A 94 -2.37 2.51 25.30
C ARG A 94 -1.69 3.33 26.40
N THR A 95 -1.84 2.84 27.62
CA THR A 95 -1.29 3.46 28.83
C THR A 95 0.04 2.87 29.25
N GLU A 96 0.38 1.69 28.72
CA GLU A 96 1.55 0.91 29.05
C GLU A 96 2.82 1.61 28.54
N LYS A 97 3.85 1.66 29.40
CA LYS A 97 5.11 2.38 29.12
C LYS A 97 6.34 1.49 29.16
N THR A 98 6.20 0.23 29.52
CA THR A 98 7.29 -0.76 29.50
C THR A 98 7.04 -1.77 28.39
N PRO A 99 8.09 -2.29 27.72
CA PRO A 99 7.94 -3.27 26.65
C PRO A 99 7.14 -4.50 27.09
N GLU A 100 7.40 -5.01 28.29
CA GLU A 100 6.75 -6.21 28.82
C GLU A 100 5.26 -5.99 29.05
N GLN A 101 4.87 -4.89 29.70
CA GLN A 101 3.47 -4.56 29.91
C GLN A 101 2.73 -4.34 28.58
N TYR A 102 3.38 -3.66 27.63
CA TYR A 102 2.78 -3.40 26.32
C TYR A 102 2.55 -4.70 25.56
N LEU A 103 3.54 -5.61 25.58
CA LEU A 103 3.47 -6.93 24.97
C LEU A 103 2.38 -7.79 25.60
N ASP A 104 2.28 -7.80 26.93
CA ASP A 104 1.30 -8.62 27.66
C ASP A 104 -0.13 -8.18 27.36
N VAL A 105 -0.42 -6.88 27.39
CA VAL A 105 -1.77 -6.37 27.05
C VAL A 105 -2.07 -6.63 25.56
N MET A 106 -1.10 -6.43 24.66
CA MET A 106 -1.28 -6.81 23.25
C MET A 106 -1.59 -8.30 23.08
N ARG A 107 -0.89 -9.18 23.83
CA ARG A 107 -1.13 -10.62 23.81
C ARG A 107 -2.56 -10.93 24.25
N GLU A 108 -3.04 -10.36 25.35
CA GLU A 108 -4.40 -10.53 25.84
C GLU A 108 -5.44 -10.09 24.80
N ASP A 109 -5.25 -8.90 24.21
CA ASP A 109 -6.13 -8.38 23.16
C ASP A 109 -6.20 -9.34 21.96
N LEU A 110 -5.06 -9.86 21.52
CA LEU A 110 -5.00 -10.79 20.39
C LEU A 110 -5.70 -12.12 20.70
N VAL A 111 -5.53 -12.68 21.91
CA VAL A 111 -6.25 -13.89 22.34
C VAL A 111 -7.75 -13.63 22.36
N ASN A 112 -8.18 -12.51 22.96
CA ASN A 112 -9.59 -12.13 23.07
C ASN A 112 -10.26 -11.97 21.69
N HIS A 113 -9.48 -11.59 20.67
CA HIS A 113 -9.94 -11.48 19.29
C HIS A 113 -9.73 -12.76 18.46
N GLY A 114 -9.34 -13.87 19.07
CA GLY A 114 -9.27 -15.19 18.45
C GLY A 114 -8.07 -15.42 17.55
N PHE A 115 -6.93 -14.78 17.84
CA PHE A 115 -5.65 -15.14 17.24
C PHE A 115 -5.05 -16.38 17.92
N ASP A 116 -4.43 -17.25 17.13
CA ASP A 116 -3.55 -18.31 17.62
C ASP A 116 -2.17 -17.70 17.92
N ILE A 117 -1.68 -17.87 19.15
CA ILE A 117 -0.49 -17.20 19.65
C ILE A 117 0.63 -18.20 19.91
N LYS A 118 1.84 -17.86 19.47
CA LYS A 118 3.10 -18.50 19.86
C LYS A 118 4.04 -17.43 20.38
N SER A 119 4.55 -17.62 21.59
CA SER A 119 5.54 -16.72 22.20
C SER A 119 6.95 -17.26 22.04
N ASN A 120 7.95 -16.36 22.04
CA ASN A 120 9.38 -16.68 22.01
C ASN A 120 9.73 -17.68 20.91
N ILE A 121 9.44 -17.32 19.66
CA ILE A 121 9.71 -18.17 18.50
C ILE A 121 10.97 -17.70 17.78
N GLU A 122 11.78 -18.65 17.35
CA GLU A 122 12.91 -18.38 16.45
C GLU A 122 12.49 -18.68 15.01
N ILE A 123 12.67 -17.71 14.12
CA ILE A 123 12.43 -17.83 12.68
C ILE A 123 13.66 -17.31 11.96
N ASP A 124 14.26 -18.14 11.10
CA ASP A 124 15.41 -17.76 10.26
C ASP A 124 16.56 -17.09 11.04
N GLY A 125 16.81 -17.56 12.28
CA GLY A 125 17.84 -17.01 13.17
C GLY A 125 17.46 -15.73 13.92
N PHE A 126 16.20 -15.28 13.85
CA PHE A 126 15.68 -14.12 14.58
C PHE A 126 14.61 -14.54 15.58
N GLU A 127 14.70 -14.01 16.81
CA GLU A 127 13.76 -14.28 17.90
C GLU A 127 12.61 -13.26 17.90
N PHE A 128 11.38 -13.74 17.84
CA PHE A 128 10.18 -12.92 18.02
C PHE A 128 9.53 -13.23 19.37
N ASP A 129 9.26 -12.19 20.16
CA ASP A 129 8.54 -12.30 21.42
C ASP A 129 7.13 -12.87 21.24
N LEU A 130 6.48 -12.54 20.12
CA LEU A 130 5.13 -13.02 19.81
C LEU A 130 4.91 -13.20 18.31
N ARG A 131 4.25 -14.29 17.96
CA ARG A 131 3.55 -14.45 16.68
C ARG A 131 2.09 -14.75 16.92
N ALA A 132 1.22 -13.94 16.33
CA ALA A 132 -0.22 -14.12 16.36
C ALA A 132 -0.76 -14.34 14.95
N VAL A 133 -1.58 -15.39 14.76
CA VAL A 133 -2.13 -15.76 13.46
C VAL A 133 -3.64 -15.93 13.53
N LYS A 134 -4.38 -15.27 12.63
CA LYS A 134 -5.82 -15.46 12.45
C LYS A 134 -6.17 -15.56 10.97
N GLY A 135 -6.30 -16.80 10.50
CA GLY A 135 -6.65 -17.09 9.10
C GLY A 135 -5.56 -16.64 8.11
N LYS A 136 -5.64 -15.40 7.62
CA LYS A 136 -4.68 -14.80 6.68
C LYS A 136 -4.08 -13.49 7.19
N GLU A 137 -4.23 -13.24 8.49
CA GLU A 137 -3.72 -12.10 9.22
C GLU A 137 -2.61 -12.60 10.13
N TYR A 138 -1.43 -12.00 10.01
CA TYR A 138 -0.25 -12.38 10.77
C TYR A 138 0.29 -11.14 11.48
N ILE A 139 0.62 -11.27 12.75
CA ILE A 139 1.26 -10.22 13.54
C ILE A 139 2.49 -10.84 14.19
N TYR A 140 3.64 -10.26 13.90
CA TYR A 140 4.92 -10.59 14.51
C TYR A 140 5.28 -9.42 15.42
N ILE A 141 5.63 -9.68 16.67
CA ILE A 141 6.00 -8.65 17.64
C ILE A 141 7.41 -8.94 18.13
N VAL A 142 8.23 -7.89 18.15
CA VAL A 142 9.57 -7.90 18.71
C VAL A 142 9.75 -6.70 19.64
N CYS A 143 10.29 -6.94 20.82
CA CYS A 143 10.71 -5.96 21.80
C CYS A 143 12.21 -5.71 21.64
N VAL A 144 12.59 -4.49 21.26
CA VAL A 144 14.00 -4.11 21.03
C VAL A 144 14.24 -2.74 21.63
N ASP A 145 15.37 -2.52 22.31
CA ASP A 145 15.64 -1.25 23.01
C ASP A 145 15.88 -0.05 22.07
N ASP A 146 16.60 -0.27 20.97
CA ASP A 146 16.92 0.72 19.94
C ASP A 146 16.74 0.07 18.57
N VAL A 147 15.86 0.62 17.73
CA VAL A 147 15.49 0.03 16.44
C VAL A 147 16.10 0.85 15.31
N ASP A 148 16.88 0.19 14.45
CA ASP A 148 17.47 0.78 13.25
C ASP A 148 16.90 0.21 11.93
N LYS A 149 17.43 0.69 10.80
CA LYS A 149 17.00 0.26 9.45
C LYS A 149 17.24 -1.23 9.22
N ASN A 150 18.38 -1.75 9.68
CA ASN A 150 18.78 -3.14 9.46
C ASN A 150 17.89 -4.08 10.27
N ASP A 151 17.53 -3.70 11.50
CA ASP A 151 16.59 -4.47 12.32
C ASP A 151 15.25 -4.63 11.59
N VAL A 152 14.70 -3.51 11.10
CA VAL A 152 13.41 -3.54 10.38
C VAL A 152 13.47 -4.43 9.14
N ILE A 153 14.55 -4.37 8.37
CA ILE A 153 14.74 -5.23 7.19
C ILE A 153 14.85 -6.70 7.60
N ALA A 154 15.70 -7.02 8.57
CA ALA A 154 16.02 -8.39 8.93
C ALA A 154 14.81 -9.13 9.54
N TYR A 155 14.10 -8.50 10.48
CA TYR A 155 12.88 -9.07 11.06
C TYR A 155 11.76 -9.18 10.01
N GLN A 156 11.67 -8.23 9.09
CA GLN A 156 10.70 -8.32 8.00
C GLN A 156 11.01 -9.46 7.03
N GLU A 157 12.27 -9.67 6.66
CA GLU A 157 12.70 -10.78 5.82
C GLU A 157 12.46 -12.13 6.49
N SER A 158 12.76 -12.25 7.79
CA SER A 158 12.46 -13.45 8.57
C SER A 158 10.94 -13.73 8.63
N ALA A 159 10.11 -12.70 8.87
CA ALA A 159 8.65 -12.86 8.82
C ALA A 159 8.15 -13.26 7.42
N ILE A 160 8.77 -12.74 6.35
CA ILE A 160 8.48 -13.16 4.97
C ILE A 160 8.84 -14.64 4.78
N TYR A 161 9.98 -15.10 5.32
CA TYR A 161 10.40 -16.50 5.26
C TYR A 161 9.35 -17.43 5.90
N ASP A 162 8.88 -17.14 7.12
CA ASP A 162 7.85 -17.94 7.80
C ASP A 162 6.54 -18.05 7.00
N VAL A 163 6.05 -16.92 6.46
CA VAL A 163 4.81 -16.89 5.68
C VAL A 163 4.99 -17.58 4.32
N THR A 164 6.12 -17.41 3.65
CA THR A 164 6.37 -18.04 2.35
C THR A 164 6.54 -19.55 2.47
N ALA A 165 7.14 -20.03 3.56
CA ALA A 165 7.23 -21.45 3.88
C ALA A 165 5.84 -22.09 4.10
N THR A 166 4.87 -21.32 4.60
CA THR A 166 3.56 -21.85 5.00
C THR A 166 2.42 -21.59 4.00
N MET A 167 2.32 -20.43 3.33
CA MET A 167 1.16 -20.07 2.49
C MET A 167 1.43 -19.09 1.33
N LEU A 168 1.90 -19.59 0.18
CA LEU A 168 2.09 -18.77 -1.04
C LEU A 168 0.83 -18.58 -1.93
N LYS A 169 -0.28 -19.28 -1.64
CA LYS A 169 -1.42 -19.37 -2.59
C LYS A 169 -2.56 -18.37 -2.33
N ARG A 170 -2.62 -17.68 -1.20
CA ARG A 170 -3.81 -16.92 -0.77
C ARG A 170 -3.47 -15.46 -0.46
N LYS A 171 -4.42 -14.55 -0.73
CA LYS A 171 -4.32 -13.13 -0.35
C LYS A 171 -4.35 -12.94 1.16
N GLY A 172 -3.33 -12.33 1.77
CA GLY A 172 -3.21 -12.10 3.20
C GLY A 172 -2.43 -10.82 3.56
N ASN A 173 -2.35 -10.52 4.86
CA ASN A 173 -1.64 -9.36 5.39
C ASN A 173 -0.81 -9.78 6.60
N ALA A 174 0.42 -9.29 6.67
CA ALA A 174 1.30 -9.44 7.81
C ALA A 174 1.70 -8.06 8.33
N VAL A 175 1.87 -7.96 9.64
CA VAL A 175 2.42 -6.79 10.30
C VAL A 175 3.59 -7.23 11.17
N VAL A 176 4.74 -6.58 11.02
CA VAL A 176 5.86 -6.69 11.95
C VAL A 176 5.82 -5.47 12.86
N VAL A 177 5.71 -5.72 14.16
CA VAL A 177 5.54 -4.71 15.21
C VAL A 177 6.81 -4.67 16.05
N PHE A 178 7.42 -3.50 16.12
CA PHE A 178 8.56 -3.24 16.98
C PHE A 178 8.08 -2.42 18.18
N ILE A 179 8.31 -2.92 19.39
CA ILE A 179 8.07 -2.18 20.63
C ILE A 179 9.45 -1.75 21.14
N SER A 180 9.67 -0.44 21.20
CA SER A 180 10.99 0.12 21.52
C SER A 180 10.91 1.36 22.39
N ASN A 181 11.97 1.61 23.16
CA ASN A 181 12.16 2.87 23.88
C ASN A 181 12.72 3.95 22.94
N LYS A 182 13.60 3.56 22.00
CA LYS A 182 14.29 4.47 21.09
C LYS A 182 14.17 4.03 19.63
N VAL A 183 13.85 4.98 18.76
CA VAL A 183 13.68 4.70 17.34
C VAL A 183 14.57 5.62 16.51
N GLN A 184 15.39 5.03 15.65
CA GLN A 184 16.20 5.79 14.70
C GLN A 184 15.35 6.27 13.53
N GLU A 185 15.66 7.46 12.99
CA GLU A 185 14.92 8.03 11.86
C GLU A 185 14.90 7.10 10.63
N SER A 186 15.97 6.34 10.43
CA SER A 186 16.12 5.37 9.35
C SER A 186 15.15 4.18 9.45
N ALA A 187 14.79 3.78 10.67
CA ALA A 187 13.76 2.78 10.93
C ALA A 187 12.35 3.35 10.69
N VAL A 188 12.12 4.61 11.07
CA VAL A 188 10.84 5.29 10.86
C VAL A 188 10.48 5.39 9.38
N GLU A 189 11.46 5.64 8.51
CA GLU A 189 11.25 5.62 7.05
C GLU A 189 10.69 4.26 6.59
N LEU A 190 11.30 3.15 7.02
CA LEU A 190 10.83 1.80 6.66
C LEU A 190 9.49 1.42 7.29
N SER A 191 9.09 2.05 8.40
CA SER A 191 7.75 1.85 8.99
C SER A 191 6.62 2.26 8.06
N LYS A 192 6.91 3.13 7.07
CA LYS A 192 5.93 3.71 6.15
C LYS A 192 5.83 2.96 4.83
N VAL A 193 6.67 1.94 4.66
CA VAL A 193 6.70 1.11 3.47
C VAL A 193 5.80 -0.10 3.65
N ILE A 194 5.05 -0.44 2.59
CA ILE A 194 4.34 -1.72 2.49
C ILE A 194 5.04 -2.58 1.45
N THR A 195 5.53 -3.74 1.88
CA THR A 195 6.29 -4.65 1.03
C THR A 195 5.38 -5.78 0.52
N PRO A 196 5.09 -5.84 -0.78
CA PRO A 196 4.40 -6.98 -1.37
C PRO A 196 5.37 -8.14 -1.66
N ILE A 197 4.98 -9.38 -1.37
CA ILE A 197 5.78 -10.57 -1.73
C ILE A 197 5.87 -10.77 -3.25
N ASP A 198 4.78 -10.53 -3.98
CA ASP A 198 4.71 -10.75 -5.42
C ASP A 198 3.99 -9.62 -6.15
N LYS A 199 4.16 -9.57 -7.48
CA LYS A 199 3.48 -8.59 -8.35
C LYS A 199 1.95 -8.64 -8.25
N LYS A 200 1.39 -9.75 -7.76
CA LYS A 200 -0.05 -9.95 -7.57
C LYS A 200 -0.53 -9.49 -6.20
N GLU A 201 0.37 -8.97 -5.36
CA GLU A 201 0.10 -8.49 -4.01
C GLU A 201 -0.67 -9.55 -3.20
N ARG A 202 -0.21 -10.80 -3.28
CA ARG A 202 -0.82 -11.90 -2.53
C ARG A 202 -0.56 -11.75 -1.04
N MET A 203 0.58 -11.23 -0.65
CA MET A 203 0.86 -10.97 0.75
C MET A 203 1.45 -9.59 0.87
N LEU A 204 0.91 -8.79 1.77
CA LEU A 204 1.39 -7.45 2.07
C LEU A 204 1.98 -7.46 3.48
N PHE A 205 3.22 -7.01 3.60
CA PHE A 205 3.89 -6.78 4.87
C PHE A 205 3.90 -5.29 5.15
N SER A 206 3.45 -4.93 6.34
CA SER A 206 3.56 -3.57 6.87
C SER A 206 4.39 -3.62 8.14
N ASN A 207 5.08 -2.53 8.42
CA ASN A 207 5.85 -2.37 9.63
C ASN A 207 5.13 -1.37 10.54
N ALA A 208 5.19 -1.60 11.85
CA ALA A 208 4.72 -0.67 12.85
C ALA A 208 5.77 -0.57 13.95
N ILE A 209 6.16 0.65 14.32
CA ILE A 209 7.14 0.87 15.39
C ILE A 209 6.45 1.69 16.48
N VAL A 210 6.39 1.17 17.69
CA VAL A 210 5.91 1.87 18.88
C VAL A 210 7.11 2.37 19.66
N GLU A 211 7.17 3.68 19.87
CA GLU A 211 8.13 4.36 20.73
C GLU A 211 7.47 4.67 22.08
N LEU A 212 7.84 3.93 23.12
CA LEU A 212 7.19 3.95 24.43
C LEU A 212 7.34 5.30 25.15
N ASP A 213 8.54 5.88 25.08
CA ASP A 213 8.89 7.17 25.71
C ASP A 213 7.93 8.28 25.29
N THR A 214 7.65 8.36 23.99
CA THR A 214 6.80 9.41 23.40
C THR A 214 5.34 8.97 23.24
N GLY A 215 5.06 7.66 23.32
CA GLY A 215 3.76 7.09 22.97
C GLY A 215 3.44 7.17 21.47
N ARG A 216 4.46 7.39 20.63
CA ARG A 216 4.30 7.48 19.17
C ARG A 216 4.26 6.09 18.56
N CYS A 217 3.45 5.94 17.52
CA CYS A 217 3.40 4.77 16.67
C CYS A 217 3.64 5.21 15.23
N TYR A 218 4.69 4.66 14.62
CA TYR A 218 5.10 4.93 13.25
C TYR A 218 4.66 3.77 12.36
N PHE A 219 3.76 4.05 11.42
CA PHE A 219 3.31 3.11 10.39
C PHE A 219 2.61 3.88 9.26
N LEU A 220 2.40 3.28 8.09
CA LEU A 220 1.62 3.91 7.01
C LEU A 220 0.12 3.91 7.34
N GLY A 221 -0.39 5.04 7.85
CA GLY A 221 -1.72 5.10 8.44
C GLY A 221 -2.80 5.74 7.58
N ASN A 222 -2.48 6.40 6.46
CA ASN A 222 -3.46 7.00 5.55
C ASN A 222 -3.89 6.09 4.39
N LYS A 223 -3.23 4.93 4.20
CA LYS A 223 -3.57 3.97 3.16
C LYS A 223 -4.60 2.98 3.70
N PRO A 224 -5.84 2.94 3.16
CA PRO A 224 -6.87 2.01 3.63
C PRO A 224 -6.47 0.59 3.27
N ALA A 225 -5.90 -0.12 4.25
CA ALA A 225 -5.40 -1.48 4.12
C ALA A 225 -5.77 -2.30 5.36
N LYS A 226 -5.83 -3.62 5.23
CA LYS A 226 -6.12 -4.48 6.37
C LYS A 226 -5.03 -4.39 7.44
N SER A 227 -3.77 -4.17 7.04
CA SER A 227 -2.66 -3.90 7.96
C SER A 227 -2.87 -2.63 8.78
N GLN A 228 -3.42 -1.55 8.20
CA GLN A 228 -3.81 -0.34 8.93
C GLN A 228 -4.81 -0.67 10.05
N GLN A 229 -5.81 -1.51 9.76
CA GLN A 229 -6.78 -1.97 10.75
C GLN A 229 -6.16 -2.80 11.86
N MET A 230 -5.25 -3.71 11.50
CA MET A 230 -4.55 -4.55 12.48
C MET A 230 -3.69 -3.68 13.41
N ILE A 231 -2.97 -2.70 12.86
CA ILE A 231 -2.13 -1.78 13.64
C ILE A 231 -2.99 -0.88 14.55
N ALA A 232 -4.01 -0.23 13.99
CA ALA A 232 -4.90 0.63 14.78
C ALA A 232 -5.54 -0.15 15.93
N ASN A 233 -6.16 -1.30 15.65
CA ASN A 233 -6.91 -2.04 16.66
C ASN A 233 -6.00 -2.71 17.70
N TYR A 234 -4.93 -3.40 17.26
CA TYR A 234 -4.16 -4.27 18.16
C TYR A 234 -2.85 -3.66 18.62
N VAL A 235 -2.23 -2.76 17.86
CA VAL A 235 -1.01 -2.09 18.30
C VAL A 235 -1.37 -0.82 19.07
N MET A 236 -2.23 0.04 18.50
CA MET A 236 -2.56 1.33 19.11
C MET A 236 -3.75 1.30 20.08
N ASN A 237 -4.56 0.24 20.07
CA ASN A 237 -5.87 0.17 20.76
C ASN A 237 -6.87 1.28 20.31
N CYS A 238 -6.82 1.64 19.03
CA CYS A 238 -7.66 2.65 18.41
C CYS A 238 -8.67 2.03 17.43
N GLU A 239 -9.85 2.64 17.34
CA GLU A 239 -10.84 2.31 16.30
C GLU A 239 -10.48 2.94 14.95
N ILE A 240 -10.89 2.29 13.85
CA ILE A 240 -10.91 2.89 12.52
C ILE A 240 -12.29 3.50 12.24
N PRO A 241 -12.39 4.73 11.71
CA PRO A 241 -11.29 5.64 11.34
C PRO A 241 -10.56 6.22 12.55
N ILE A 242 -9.22 6.35 12.44
CA ILE A 242 -8.36 6.89 13.50
C ILE A 242 -8.81 8.33 13.79
N LYS A 243 -9.17 8.59 15.06
CA LYS A 243 -9.65 9.91 15.51
C LYS A 243 -8.50 10.93 15.45
N ASP A 244 -8.79 12.18 15.08
CA ASP A 244 -7.79 13.25 14.90
C ASP A 244 -6.85 13.45 16.10
N LYS A 245 -7.32 13.18 17.33
CA LYS A 245 -6.51 13.27 18.55
C LYS A 245 -5.30 12.33 18.56
N TYR A 246 -5.34 11.26 17.77
CA TYR A 246 -4.27 10.28 17.64
C TYR A 246 -3.37 10.52 16.43
N ILE A 247 -3.59 11.59 15.66
CA ILE A 247 -2.84 11.88 14.44
C ILE A 247 -1.82 12.99 14.72
N GLY A 248 -0.53 12.66 14.59
CA GLY A 248 0.54 13.64 14.62
C GLY A 248 0.43 14.58 13.41
N LYS A 249 0.35 15.89 13.67
CA LYS A 249 0.21 16.90 12.60
C LYS A 249 1.53 17.24 11.90
N GLU A 250 2.64 16.84 12.49
CA GLU A 250 3.98 17.15 12.01
C GLU A 250 4.42 16.15 10.93
N LYS A 251 5.16 16.67 9.95
CA LYS A 251 5.89 15.85 8.98
C LYS A 251 7.29 15.59 9.52
N LEU A 252 7.79 14.39 9.27
CA LEU A 252 9.11 13.99 9.72
C LEU A 252 10.19 14.40 8.71
N PRO A 253 11.45 14.59 9.13
CA PRO A 253 12.51 15.07 8.25
C PRO A 253 12.75 14.16 7.03
N TYR A 254 12.64 12.84 7.17
CA TYR A 254 12.72 11.91 6.04
C TYR A 254 11.64 12.18 4.98
N GLN A 255 10.41 12.60 5.34
CA GLN A 255 9.36 12.91 4.36
C GLN A 255 9.73 14.13 3.51
N HIS A 256 10.46 15.09 4.09
CA HIS A 256 10.98 16.23 3.35
C HIS A 256 12.09 15.80 2.38
N ARG A 257 13.05 15.00 2.85
CA ARG A 257 14.13 14.45 1.99
C ARG A 257 13.57 13.58 0.86
N LEU A 258 12.60 12.71 1.16
CA LEU A 258 11.92 11.90 0.17
C LEU A 258 11.20 12.77 -0.86
N LYS A 259 10.53 13.85 -0.44
CA LYS A 259 9.87 14.78 -1.37
C LYS A 259 10.88 15.42 -2.32
N GLU A 260 12.04 15.84 -1.80
CA GLU A 260 13.12 16.41 -2.60
C GLU A 260 13.68 15.39 -3.59
N HIS A 261 14.05 14.19 -3.13
CA HIS A 261 14.55 13.10 -3.96
C HIS A 261 13.56 12.70 -5.07
N MET A 262 12.27 12.69 -4.76
CA MET A 262 11.21 12.41 -5.73
C MET A 262 11.00 13.52 -6.76
N ASN A 263 11.57 14.72 -6.59
CA ASN A 263 11.58 15.72 -7.66
C ASN A 263 12.44 15.28 -8.84
N ASP A 264 13.51 14.54 -8.58
CA ASP A 264 14.45 14.04 -9.59
C ASP A 264 13.94 12.78 -10.33
N PHE A 265 12.79 12.26 -9.90
CA PHE A 265 12.16 11.10 -10.54
C PHE A 265 11.98 11.30 -12.05
N ASN A 266 12.53 10.36 -12.82
CA ASN A 266 12.26 10.23 -14.24
C ASN A 266 12.11 8.76 -14.66
N LEU A 267 11.40 8.54 -15.77
CA LEU A 267 11.03 7.19 -16.21
C LEU A 267 12.22 6.38 -16.72
N LYS A 268 13.27 7.04 -17.23
CA LYS A 268 14.44 6.37 -17.81
C LYS A 268 15.23 5.67 -16.69
N ASP A 269 15.52 6.42 -15.64
CA ASP A 269 16.33 5.92 -14.52
C ASP A 269 15.56 4.88 -13.71
N TYR A 270 14.24 5.09 -13.53
CA TYR A 270 13.37 4.08 -12.93
C TYR A 270 13.35 2.77 -13.71
N ASN A 271 13.21 2.82 -15.05
CA ASN A 271 13.18 1.61 -15.87
C ASN A 271 14.55 0.91 -15.95
N ASN A 272 15.64 1.66 -15.77
CA ASN A 272 17.00 1.13 -15.73
C ASN A 272 17.40 0.62 -14.34
N GLY A 273 16.54 0.80 -13.32
CA GLY A 273 16.81 0.41 -11.94
C GLY A 273 17.81 1.32 -11.20
N THR A 274 18.17 2.47 -11.78
CA THR A 274 19.12 3.42 -11.18
C THR A 274 18.44 4.46 -10.28
N PHE A 275 17.12 4.40 -10.15
CA PHE A 275 16.33 5.24 -9.24
C PHE A 275 15.50 4.37 -8.29
N SER A 276 15.74 4.51 -6.99
CA SER A 276 14.93 3.96 -5.89
C SER A 276 14.58 5.08 -4.90
N ALA A 277 13.42 4.99 -4.25
CA ALA A 277 13.04 5.92 -3.18
C ALA A 277 13.76 5.62 -1.86
N HIS A 278 14.06 4.34 -1.59
CA HIS A 278 14.66 3.83 -0.36
C HIS A 278 15.90 2.96 -0.62
#